data_AF-A0A2D5E9A5-F1
#
_entry.id   AF-A0A2D5E9A5-F1
#
_cell.length_a   1.000
_cell.length_b   1.000
_cell.length_c   1.000
_cell.angle_alpha   90.00
_cell.angle_beta   90.00
_cell.angle_gamma   90.00
#
_symmetry.space_group_name_H-M   'P 1'
#
loop_
_entity.id
_entity.type
_entity.pdbx_description
1 polymer ?
#
loop_
_entity_poly.entity_id
_entity_poly.type
_entity_poly.pdbx_seq_one_letter_code
_entity_poly.pdbx_strand_id
1 'polypeptide(L)'
;MLLLVLSTRSEAQDWPDPNPVRQSDGSLLYWCGNNMQWDIQEAIDAAVPGDTVVIRGGDYVDSLTVNTPNLTIRPFVDSSGRWEAVTLWNPTKGPQAENGWALKIGSNSDNTYIGRPRQYRQLENGFVSLTMVVPGEYLADSGEPAMTVADVTGDCFLFRSRSIDCTGVLSEDGKATVENCVFTSGSGFGGGVVLYGTANTTAFVDCEFHGLFASGVSLRTDVAGLDVPNYAISILGGVGVMNPTFSACVVRDNIGESIIYQTGGTGSWTGGVVRDNQSETNFAGAITILGGAPAFSRVRFDSNVSGYGTVFFNGLGASDLVPLRFEHCEFIDNTTIDGQYGGVLYAIDESGEGTPPKVMFDGCRIDRNNGYPGFSQEDIVTTYSPNYRQGRRNASVFDEELGCQKSGDLDGNGVVDGADLGILFTIWGTTGQIP
;
A
#
# COMPACT_ATOMS: atom_id res chain seq x y z
N MET A 1 -73.98 -19.88 21.34
CA MET A 1 -72.67 -20.18 21.95
C MET A 1 -71.64 -19.90 20.87
N LEU A 2 -71.09 -18.69 20.85
CA LEU A 2 -70.20 -18.19 19.82
C LEU A 2 -68.76 -18.50 20.25
N LEU A 3 -68.04 -19.31 19.48
CA LEU A 3 -66.66 -19.69 19.74
C LEU A 3 -65.74 -18.53 19.32
N LEU A 4 -65.16 -17.82 20.28
CA LEU A 4 -64.16 -16.78 20.03
C LEU A 4 -62.81 -17.48 19.77
N VAL A 5 -62.40 -17.58 18.50
CA VAL A 5 -61.04 -18.02 18.16
C VAL A 5 -60.13 -16.81 18.32
N LEU A 6 -59.40 -16.76 19.43
CA LEU A 6 -58.28 -15.84 19.65
C LEU A 6 -57.16 -16.26 18.69
N SER A 7 -57.06 -15.56 17.56
CA SER A 7 -55.85 -15.53 16.73
C SER A 7 -54.76 -14.82 17.54
N THR A 8 -53.91 -15.58 18.23
CA THR A 8 -52.61 -15.05 18.68
C THR A 8 -51.75 -14.86 17.44
N ARG A 9 -51.84 -13.68 16.80
CA ARG A 9 -50.69 -13.18 16.04
C ARG A 9 -49.57 -13.04 17.08
N SER A 10 -48.49 -13.79 16.94
CA SER A 10 -47.24 -13.35 17.55
C SER A 10 -46.89 -12.06 16.83
N GLU A 11 -47.20 -10.93 17.44
CA GLU A 11 -46.42 -9.73 17.22
C GLU A 11 -45.03 -10.08 17.74
N ALA A 12 -44.21 -10.69 16.88
CA ALA A 12 -42.78 -10.54 16.97
C ALA A 12 -42.58 -9.03 16.86
N GLN A 13 -42.47 -8.39 18.01
CA GLN A 13 -41.92 -7.07 18.12
C GLN A 13 -40.59 -7.15 17.37
N ASP A 14 -40.50 -6.49 16.21
CA ASP A 14 -39.26 -6.34 15.45
C ASP A 14 -38.27 -5.58 16.33
N TRP A 15 -37.63 -6.27 17.26
CA TRP A 15 -36.41 -5.77 17.86
C TRP A 15 -35.42 -5.75 16.71
N PRO A 16 -34.85 -4.59 16.34
CA PRO A 16 -33.78 -4.56 15.35
C PRO A 16 -32.72 -5.56 15.79
N ASP A 17 -32.18 -6.36 14.87
CA ASP A 17 -31.09 -7.27 15.21
C ASP A 17 -29.99 -6.49 15.93
N PRO A 18 -29.36 -7.09 16.95
CA PRO A 18 -28.39 -6.38 17.78
C PRO A 18 -27.21 -5.91 16.92
N ASN A 19 -27.09 -4.59 16.71
CA ASN A 19 -25.98 -3.94 16.04
C ASN A 19 -25.38 -2.86 16.97
N PRO A 20 -24.16 -3.03 17.49
CA PRO A 20 -23.16 -4.03 17.10
C PRO A 20 -23.45 -5.45 17.61
N VAL A 21 -22.92 -6.43 16.88
CA VAL A 21 -22.98 -7.85 17.24
C VAL A 21 -21.76 -8.21 18.07
N ARG A 22 -21.97 -8.83 19.24
CA ARG A 22 -20.88 -9.36 20.07
C ARG A 22 -20.36 -10.68 19.50
N GLN A 23 -19.06 -10.76 19.26
CA GLN A 23 -18.35 -11.95 18.80
C GLN A 23 -17.96 -12.87 19.97
N SER A 24 -17.64 -14.14 19.66
CA SER A 24 -17.25 -15.14 20.66
C SER A 24 -15.98 -14.81 21.43
N ASP A 25 -15.11 -13.97 20.85
CA ASP A 25 -13.87 -13.49 21.48
C ASP A 25 -14.05 -12.19 22.28
N GLY A 26 -15.29 -11.70 22.41
CA GLY A 26 -15.63 -10.51 23.18
C GLY A 26 -15.55 -9.19 22.41
N SER A 27 -14.98 -9.19 21.20
CA SER A 27 -14.99 -8.04 20.28
C SER A 27 -16.38 -7.74 19.74
N LEU A 28 -16.58 -6.51 19.27
CA LEU A 28 -17.80 -6.06 18.62
C LEU A 28 -17.61 -5.98 17.11
N LEU A 29 -18.66 -6.35 16.39
CA LEU A 29 -18.78 -6.18 14.95
C LEU A 29 -19.89 -5.17 14.68
N TYR A 30 -19.52 -4.05 14.07
CA TYR A 30 -20.40 -2.96 13.69
C TYR A 30 -20.76 -3.08 12.21
N TRP A 31 -22.05 -3.09 11.90
CA TRP A 31 -22.53 -2.96 10.52
C TRP A 31 -22.90 -1.50 10.26
N CYS A 32 -22.27 -0.87 9.29
CA CYS A 32 -22.43 0.56 9.00
C CYS A 32 -22.62 0.87 7.51
N GLY A 33 -23.00 2.11 7.23
CA GLY A 33 -23.27 2.60 5.88
C GLY A 33 -24.72 2.42 5.44
N ASN A 34 -24.94 2.24 4.14
CA ASN A 34 -26.28 2.23 3.55
C ASN A 34 -27.23 1.20 4.21
N ASN A 35 -28.41 1.68 4.64
CA ASN A 35 -29.45 0.89 5.29
C ASN A 35 -28.98 0.18 6.58
N MET A 36 -27.98 0.72 7.27
CA MET A 36 -27.52 0.26 8.57
C MET A 36 -27.80 1.28 9.67
N GLN A 37 -27.79 0.83 10.92
CA GLN A 37 -28.03 1.68 12.08
C GLN A 37 -26.89 2.67 12.33
N TRP A 38 -25.65 2.26 12.06
CA TRP A 38 -24.46 3.04 12.35
C TRP A 38 -23.99 3.81 11.12
N ASP A 39 -23.70 5.10 11.32
CA ASP A 39 -22.82 5.83 10.40
C ASP A 39 -21.39 5.26 10.46
N ILE A 40 -20.64 5.41 9.37
CA ILE A 40 -19.28 4.85 9.30
C ILE A 40 -18.35 5.52 10.31
N GLN A 41 -18.37 6.85 10.43
CA GLN A 41 -17.48 7.53 11.38
C GLN A 41 -17.92 7.26 12.82
N GLU A 42 -19.22 7.22 13.10
CA GLU A 42 -19.74 6.91 14.43
C GLU A 42 -19.32 5.51 14.88
N ALA A 43 -19.35 4.52 13.97
CA ALA A 43 -18.87 3.17 14.26
C ALA A 43 -17.36 3.15 14.55
N ILE A 44 -16.55 3.90 13.79
CA ILE A 44 -15.10 4.00 14.02
C ILE A 44 -14.81 4.65 15.38
N ASP A 45 -15.52 5.71 15.73
CA ASP A 45 -15.33 6.44 16.99
C ASP A 45 -15.78 5.62 18.22
N ALA A 46 -16.79 4.77 18.06
CA ALA A 46 -17.28 3.89 19.13
C ALA A 46 -16.49 2.59 19.28
N ALA A 47 -15.77 2.17 18.23
CA ALA A 47 -15.01 0.93 18.23
C ALA A 47 -13.81 1.00 19.18
N VAL A 48 -13.56 -0.10 19.88
CA VAL A 48 -12.38 -0.30 20.72
C VAL A 48 -11.37 -1.24 20.05
N PRO A 49 -10.11 -1.31 20.52
CA PRO A 49 -9.12 -2.20 19.93
C PRO A 49 -9.60 -3.65 19.86
N GLY A 50 -9.51 -4.25 18.67
CA GLY A 50 -9.96 -5.61 18.38
C GLY A 50 -11.33 -5.71 17.69
N ASP A 51 -12.08 -4.61 17.62
CA ASP A 51 -13.39 -4.56 16.96
C ASP A 51 -13.28 -4.57 15.43
N THR A 52 -14.41 -4.87 14.79
CA THR A 52 -14.54 -4.88 13.33
C THR A 52 -15.66 -3.95 12.88
N VAL A 53 -15.35 -3.06 11.94
CA VAL A 53 -16.32 -2.18 11.27
C VAL A 53 -16.53 -2.70 9.85
N VAL A 54 -17.76 -3.07 9.52
CA VAL A 54 -18.14 -3.61 8.22
C VAL A 54 -19.03 -2.62 7.48
N ILE A 55 -18.55 -2.16 6.33
CA ILE A 55 -19.19 -1.12 5.53
C ILE A 55 -19.99 -1.77 4.39
N ARG A 56 -21.28 -1.44 4.28
CA ARG A 56 -22.12 -1.85 3.14
C ARG A 56 -21.71 -1.17 1.84
N GLY A 57 -21.98 -1.82 0.71
CA GLY A 57 -21.77 -1.28 -0.62
C GLY A 57 -22.46 0.07 -0.84
N GLY A 58 -21.74 0.99 -1.47
CA GLY A 58 -22.22 2.36 -1.67
C GLY A 58 -21.14 3.36 -2.04
N ASP A 59 -21.60 4.55 -2.45
CA ASP A 59 -20.77 5.74 -2.61
C ASP A 59 -20.89 6.61 -1.35
N TYR A 60 -19.79 6.78 -0.62
CA TYR A 60 -19.73 7.60 0.58
C TYR A 60 -18.90 8.84 0.32
N VAL A 61 -19.43 10.01 0.66
CA VAL A 61 -18.83 11.33 0.39
C VAL A 61 -18.46 11.96 1.72
N ASP A 62 -17.63 11.25 2.47
CA ASP A 62 -17.27 11.56 3.85
C ASP A 62 -15.76 11.50 4.01
N SER A 63 -15.27 12.23 5.00
CA SER A 63 -13.86 12.25 5.34
C SER A 63 -13.65 11.49 6.64
N LEU A 64 -13.31 10.21 6.50
CA LEU A 64 -13.17 9.30 7.63
C LEU A 64 -11.84 9.53 8.36
N THR A 65 -11.81 9.33 9.68
CA THR A 65 -10.58 9.36 10.48
C THR A 65 -10.47 8.10 11.31
N VAL A 66 -9.34 7.41 11.18
CA VAL A 66 -9.02 6.17 11.90
C VAL A 66 -7.81 6.42 12.78
N ASN A 67 -8.02 6.36 14.10
CA ASN A 67 -6.98 6.59 15.10
C ASN A 67 -7.12 5.66 16.31
N THR A 68 -7.60 4.44 16.05
CA THR A 68 -7.77 3.35 17.02
C THR A 68 -6.89 2.17 16.58
N PRO A 69 -6.10 1.57 17.48
CA PRO A 69 -5.21 0.47 17.16
C PRO A 69 -5.99 -0.86 17.13
N ASN A 70 -5.44 -1.87 16.44
CA ASN A 70 -6.02 -3.20 16.31
C ASN A 70 -7.49 -3.19 15.80
N LEU A 71 -7.88 -2.17 15.04
CA LEU A 71 -9.20 -2.08 14.42
C LEU A 71 -9.19 -2.82 13.07
N THR A 72 -10.30 -3.47 12.69
CA THR A 72 -10.47 -4.01 11.34
C THR A 72 -11.60 -3.27 10.63
N ILE A 73 -11.33 -2.65 9.49
CA ILE A 73 -12.32 -1.98 8.65
C ILE A 73 -12.35 -2.68 7.30
N ARG A 74 -13.50 -3.21 6.90
CA ARG A 74 -13.64 -3.95 5.65
C ARG A 74 -15.01 -3.75 5.00
N PRO A 75 -15.16 -4.05 3.71
CA PRO A 75 -16.47 -4.13 3.10
C PRO A 75 -17.26 -5.34 3.60
N PHE A 76 -18.55 -5.28 3.36
CA PHE A 76 -19.47 -6.40 3.49
C PHE A 76 -19.17 -7.49 2.45
N VAL A 77 -19.45 -8.75 2.77
CA VAL A 77 -19.37 -9.88 1.83
C VAL A 77 -20.75 -10.24 1.33
N ASP A 78 -20.98 -10.12 0.02
CA ASP A 78 -22.25 -10.47 -0.59
C ASP A 78 -22.52 -11.98 -0.59
N SER A 79 -23.74 -12.39 -0.96
CA SER A 79 -24.12 -13.81 -0.99
C SER A 79 -23.37 -14.64 -2.03
N SER A 80 -22.62 -14.00 -2.94
CA SER A 80 -21.76 -14.67 -3.92
C SER A 80 -20.32 -14.87 -3.43
N GLY A 81 -20.00 -14.44 -2.21
CA GLY A 81 -18.64 -14.53 -1.66
C GLY A 81 -17.70 -13.47 -2.22
N ARG A 82 -18.23 -12.29 -2.58
CA ARG A 82 -17.46 -11.15 -3.06
C ARG A 82 -17.56 -9.97 -2.11
N TRP A 83 -16.52 -9.13 -2.07
CA TRP A 83 -16.62 -7.85 -1.41
C TRP A 83 -17.66 -6.96 -2.11
N GLU A 84 -18.59 -6.39 -1.34
CA GLU A 84 -19.49 -5.36 -1.85
C GLU A 84 -18.68 -4.12 -2.26
N ALA A 85 -19.05 -3.50 -3.38
CA ALA A 85 -18.35 -2.33 -3.90
C ALA A 85 -18.56 -1.11 -2.99
N VAL A 86 -17.49 -0.68 -2.32
CA VAL A 86 -17.50 0.53 -1.48
C VAL A 86 -16.58 1.57 -2.10
N THR A 87 -17.16 2.73 -2.46
CA THR A 87 -16.41 3.86 -2.97
C THR A 87 -16.37 4.98 -1.94
N LEU A 88 -15.16 5.37 -1.53
CA LEU A 88 -14.92 6.47 -0.61
C LEU A 88 -14.44 7.69 -1.40
N TRP A 89 -15.20 8.77 -1.30
CA TRP A 89 -14.95 10.02 -2.00
C TRP A 89 -14.58 11.12 -1.01
N ASN A 90 -13.61 11.95 -1.42
CA ASN A 90 -13.38 13.21 -0.73
C ASN A 90 -14.65 14.08 -0.78
N PRO A 91 -15.08 14.66 0.35
CA PRO A 91 -16.21 15.58 0.38
C PRO A 91 -15.94 16.85 -0.43
N THR A 92 -16.95 17.34 -1.16
CA THR A 92 -16.85 18.54 -2.00
C THR A 92 -17.72 19.71 -1.54
N LYS A 93 -18.58 19.48 -0.53
CA LYS A 93 -19.45 20.50 0.07
C LYS A 93 -19.64 20.23 1.57
N GLY A 94 -19.92 21.28 2.34
CA GLY A 94 -20.11 21.20 3.79
C GLY A 94 -18.80 21.32 4.60
N PRO A 95 -18.87 21.25 5.94
CA PRO A 95 -17.70 21.47 6.81
C PRO A 95 -16.54 20.51 6.55
N GLN A 96 -16.83 19.27 6.15
CA GLN A 96 -15.80 18.28 5.84
C GLN A 96 -15.17 18.48 4.45
N ALA A 97 -15.79 19.30 3.58
CA ALA A 97 -15.20 19.63 2.28
C ALA A 97 -13.85 20.31 2.40
N GLU A 98 -13.47 20.75 3.62
CA GLU A 98 -12.18 21.35 3.93
C GLU A 98 -11.05 20.34 4.16
N ASN A 99 -11.36 19.05 4.30
CA ASN A 99 -10.38 18.06 4.70
C ASN A 99 -9.44 17.69 3.53
N GLY A 100 -9.95 17.44 2.32
CA GLY A 100 -9.09 17.06 1.18
C GLY A 100 -8.59 15.60 1.19
N TRP A 101 -9.08 14.74 2.10
CA TRP A 101 -8.90 13.28 2.07
C TRP A 101 -10.25 12.54 2.17
N ALA A 102 -10.33 11.31 1.63
CA ALA A 102 -11.46 10.42 1.88
C ALA A 102 -11.27 9.64 3.19
N LEU A 103 -10.02 9.26 3.50
CA LEU A 103 -9.67 8.57 4.73
C LEU A 103 -8.35 9.13 5.30
N LYS A 104 -8.36 9.49 6.59
CA LYS A 104 -7.16 9.83 7.35
C LYS A 104 -6.81 8.72 8.31
N ILE A 105 -5.55 8.26 8.25
CA ILE A 105 -4.95 7.32 9.19
C ILE A 105 -4.08 8.12 10.15
N GLY A 106 -4.43 8.09 11.44
CA GLY A 106 -3.68 8.76 12.50
C GLY A 106 -2.59 7.90 13.13
N SER A 107 -1.84 8.51 14.04
CA SER A 107 -0.67 7.91 14.69
C SER A 107 -0.95 6.71 15.58
N ASN A 108 -2.18 6.58 16.08
CA ASN A 108 -2.63 5.49 16.94
C ASN A 108 -3.36 4.41 16.12
N SER A 109 -2.73 3.91 15.07
CA SER A 109 -3.27 2.92 14.13
C SER A 109 -2.45 1.62 14.07
N ASP A 110 -1.68 1.36 15.12
CA ASP A 110 -0.89 0.13 15.27
C ASP A 110 -1.77 -1.11 15.10
N ASN A 111 -1.36 -2.03 14.21
CA ASN A 111 -2.07 -3.28 13.91
C ASN A 111 -3.51 -3.11 13.40
N THR A 112 -3.86 -1.93 12.88
CA THR A 112 -5.15 -1.68 12.25
C THR A 112 -5.14 -2.11 10.78
N TYR A 113 -6.22 -2.75 10.32
CA TYR A 113 -6.39 -3.24 8.95
C TYR A 113 -7.54 -2.51 8.26
N ILE A 114 -7.30 -2.06 7.04
CA ILE A 114 -8.28 -1.36 6.19
C ILE A 114 -8.30 -2.05 4.84
N GLY A 115 -9.45 -2.59 4.44
CA GLY A 115 -9.62 -3.36 3.22
C GLY A 115 -9.73 -4.85 3.53
N ARG A 116 -8.89 -5.69 2.90
CA ARG A 116 -8.91 -7.12 3.21
C ARG A 116 -8.42 -7.35 4.66
N PRO A 117 -9.19 -8.05 5.50
CA PRO A 117 -8.77 -8.34 6.86
C PRO A 117 -7.66 -9.41 6.89
N ARG A 118 -6.87 -9.43 7.97
CA ARG A 118 -5.87 -10.48 8.23
C ARG A 118 -6.46 -11.89 8.05
N GLN A 119 -5.76 -12.75 7.31
CA GLN A 119 -6.15 -14.15 7.15
C GLN A 119 -6.14 -14.91 8.49
N TYR A 120 -5.22 -14.56 9.37
CA TYR A 120 -5.05 -15.18 10.68
C TYR A 120 -5.24 -14.14 11.79
N ARG A 121 -6.10 -14.43 12.75
CA ARG A 121 -6.27 -13.66 13.98
C ARG A 121 -5.55 -14.38 15.12
N GLN A 122 -4.64 -13.68 15.79
CA GLN A 122 -4.10 -14.13 17.06
C GLN A 122 -5.05 -13.70 18.19
N LEU A 123 -5.53 -14.65 18.97
CA LEU A 123 -6.34 -14.43 20.16
C LEU A 123 -5.45 -14.10 21.35
N GLU A 124 -6.02 -13.50 22.41
CA GLU A 124 -5.25 -13.11 23.62
C GLU A 124 -4.53 -14.28 24.30
N ASN A 125 -5.05 -15.50 24.15
CA ASN A 125 -4.43 -16.73 24.67
C ASN A 125 -3.26 -17.25 23.80
N GLY A 126 -2.88 -16.53 22.74
CA GLY A 126 -1.84 -16.90 21.79
C GLY A 126 -2.27 -17.88 20.70
N PHE A 127 -3.53 -18.35 20.71
CA PHE A 127 -4.04 -19.23 19.67
C PHE A 127 -4.27 -18.45 18.37
N VAL A 128 -3.88 -19.05 17.24
CA VAL A 128 -4.07 -18.48 15.92
C VAL A 128 -5.28 -19.16 15.26
N SER A 129 -6.29 -18.36 14.93
CA SER A 129 -7.47 -18.82 14.21
C SER A 129 -7.53 -18.20 12.82
N LEU A 130 -8.10 -18.93 11.86
CA LEU A 130 -8.46 -18.37 10.55
C LEU A 130 -9.58 -17.34 10.73
N THR A 131 -9.49 -16.24 9.99
CA THR A 131 -10.58 -15.26 9.89
C THR A 131 -11.60 -15.79 8.89
N MET A 132 -12.82 -16.00 9.39
CA MET A 132 -13.94 -16.57 8.64
C MET A 132 -15.04 -15.53 8.48
N VAL A 133 -15.73 -15.55 7.34
CA VAL A 133 -16.88 -14.70 7.03
C VAL A 133 -17.99 -15.56 6.42
N VAL A 134 -19.25 -15.21 6.66
CA VAL A 134 -20.40 -15.91 6.09
C VAL A 134 -20.92 -15.10 4.89
N PRO A 135 -20.97 -15.63 3.66
CA PRO A 135 -21.52 -14.91 2.52
C PRO A 135 -22.93 -14.36 2.80
N GLY A 136 -23.19 -13.11 2.41
CA GLY A 136 -24.44 -12.40 2.72
C GLY A 136 -24.52 -11.88 4.16
N GLU A 137 -23.58 -12.26 5.02
CA GLU A 137 -23.31 -11.79 6.38
C GLU A 137 -24.56 -11.45 7.21
N TYR A 138 -24.83 -10.17 7.47
CA TYR A 138 -25.97 -9.71 8.27
C TYR A 138 -27.33 -10.21 7.76
N LEU A 139 -27.40 -10.55 6.47
CA LEU A 139 -28.61 -11.06 5.80
C LEU A 139 -28.54 -12.57 5.53
N ALA A 140 -27.51 -13.27 6.02
CA ALA A 140 -27.33 -14.69 5.78
C ALA A 140 -28.37 -15.53 6.52
N ASP A 141 -28.90 -16.55 5.84
CA ASP A 141 -29.79 -17.52 6.47
C ASP A 141 -29.04 -18.33 7.54
N SER A 142 -29.79 -18.80 8.54
CA SER A 142 -29.21 -19.61 9.60
C SER A 142 -28.61 -20.91 9.04
N GLY A 143 -27.32 -21.13 9.27
CA GLY A 143 -26.61 -22.33 8.83
C GLY A 143 -25.82 -22.20 7.53
N GLU A 144 -25.79 -21.00 6.93
CA GLU A 144 -24.91 -20.72 5.78
C GLU A 144 -23.42 -21.00 6.14
N PRO A 145 -22.68 -21.71 5.28
CA PRO A 145 -21.30 -22.09 5.57
C PRO A 145 -20.38 -20.86 5.51
N ALA A 146 -19.53 -20.71 6.52
CA ALA A 146 -18.48 -19.70 6.51
C ALA A 146 -17.38 -20.06 5.50
N MET A 147 -16.78 -19.03 4.89
CA MET A 147 -15.61 -19.11 4.02
C MET A 147 -14.43 -18.35 4.63
N THR A 148 -13.22 -18.64 4.17
CA THR A 148 -12.05 -17.88 4.62
C THR A 148 -11.99 -16.52 3.91
N VAL A 149 -11.48 -15.49 4.58
CA VAL A 149 -11.34 -14.16 3.96
C VAL A 149 -10.39 -14.13 2.76
N ALA A 150 -9.50 -15.12 2.65
CA ALA A 150 -8.60 -15.27 1.50
C ALA A 150 -9.33 -15.77 0.25
N ASP A 151 -10.46 -16.47 0.43
CA ASP A 151 -11.28 -16.97 -0.68
C ASP A 151 -12.27 -15.91 -1.19
N VAL A 152 -12.42 -14.78 -0.49
CA VAL A 152 -13.33 -13.69 -0.89
C VAL A 152 -12.71 -12.91 -2.04
N THR A 153 -13.47 -12.76 -3.12
CA THR A 153 -12.98 -12.15 -4.37
C THR A 153 -13.47 -10.71 -4.55
N GLY A 154 -12.81 -9.97 -5.45
CA GLY A 154 -13.10 -8.56 -5.74
C GLY A 154 -12.21 -7.59 -4.96
N ASP A 155 -12.30 -6.31 -5.32
CA ASP A 155 -11.57 -5.23 -4.66
C ASP A 155 -12.30 -4.82 -3.38
N CYS A 156 -11.56 -4.43 -2.34
CA CYS A 156 -12.19 -4.03 -1.08
C CYS A 156 -12.74 -2.60 -1.15
N PHE A 157 -11.86 -1.60 -1.18
CA PHE A 157 -12.26 -0.20 -1.22
C PHE A 157 -11.76 0.48 -2.49
N LEU A 158 -12.61 1.31 -3.08
CA LEU A 158 -12.25 2.25 -4.13
C LEU A 158 -12.15 3.65 -3.55
N PHE A 159 -10.94 4.21 -3.47
CA PHE A 159 -10.69 5.59 -3.07
C PHE A 159 -10.67 6.49 -4.30
N ARG A 160 -11.52 7.52 -4.32
CA ARG A 160 -11.63 8.45 -5.46
C ARG A 160 -11.36 9.90 -5.09
N SER A 161 -10.22 10.41 -5.55
CA SER A 161 -9.89 11.83 -5.48
C SER A 161 -10.73 12.64 -6.48
N ARG A 162 -11.24 13.80 -6.07
CA ARG A 162 -12.12 14.64 -6.92
C ARG A 162 -11.46 15.89 -7.48
N SER A 163 -10.40 16.35 -6.83
CA SER A 163 -9.71 17.60 -7.14
C SER A 163 -8.21 17.40 -7.04
N ILE A 164 -7.45 18.29 -7.67
CA ILE A 164 -5.99 18.25 -7.76
C ILE A 164 -5.31 18.34 -6.39
N ASP A 165 -5.95 19.01 -5.44
CA ASP A 165 -5.54 19.23 -4.05
C ASP A 165 -6.20 18.24 -3.07
N CYS A 166 -6.74 17.12 -3.58
CA CYS A 166 -7.33 16.05 -2.78
C CYS A 166 -6.57 14.74 -2.96
N THR A 167 -6.51 13.94 -1.90
CA THR A 167 -5.90 12.60 -1.91
C THR A 167 -6.89 11.53 -1.46
N GLY A 168 -6.78 10.30 -1.94
CA GLY A 168 -7.62 9.20 -1.45
C GLY A 168 -7.40 8.96 0.05
N VAL A 169 -6.15 8.69 0.42
CA VAL A 169 -5.75 8.41 1.80
C VAL A 169 -4.65 9.34 2.26
N LEU A 170 -4.85 9.99 3.41
CA LEU A 170 -3.83 10.74 4.12
C LEU A 170 -3.39 9.93 5.34
N SER A 171 -2.10 9.63 5.47
CA SER A 171 -1.54 8.96 6.64
C SER A 171 -0.56 9.88 7.35
N GLU A 172 -0.90 10.25 8.59
CA GLU A 172 -0.08 11.09 9.48
C GLU A 172 0.47 10.22 10.60
N ASP A 173 1.77 9.91 10.55
CA ASP A 173 2.43 8.98 11.49
C ASP A 173 1.72 7.61 11.61
N GLY A 174 0.98 7.22 10.56
CA GLY A 174 0.15 6.03 10.58
C GLY A 174 0.94 4.73 10.50
N LYS A 175 0.32 3.66 11.00
CA LYS A 175 0.93 2.32 11.13
C LYS A 175 -0.05 1.19 10.79
N ALA A 176 -1.10 1.53 10.04
CA ALA A 176 -2.11 0.59 9.56
C ALA A 176 -1.61 -0.20 8.35
N THR A 177 -2.31 -1.29 8.04
CA THR A 177 -2.21 -2.01 6.77
C THR A 177 -3.44 -1.69 5.92
N VAL A 178 -3.22 -1.23 4.70
CA VAL A 178 -4.24 -1.03 3.67
C VAL A 178 -4.07 -2.11 2.61
N GLU A 179 -5.04 -2.99 2.47
CA GLU A 179 -4.92 -4.19 1.62
C GLU A 179 -6.05 -4.31 0.59
N ASN A 180 -5.71 -4.71 -0.64
CA ASN A 180 -6.66 -5.00 -1.71
C ASN A 180 -7.56 -3.79 -2.04
N CYS A 181 -6.97 -2.61 -2.12
CA CYS A 181 -7.68 -1.35 -2.38
C CYS A 181 -7.24 -0.71 -3.69
N VAL A 182 -8.17 0.03 -4.32
CA VAL A 182 -7.93 0.74 -5.57
C VAL A 182 -7.98 2.24 -5.32
N PHE A 183 -7.02 2.96 -5.87
CA PHE A 183 -6.87 4.41 -5.79
C PHE A 183 -6.94 5.00 -7.19
N THR A 184 -7.92 5.86 -7.43
CA THR A 184 -8.11 6.50 -8.73
C THR A 184 -8.72 7.89 -8.60
N SER A 185 -8.90 8.59 -9.71
CA SER A 185 -9.57 9.87 -9.74
C SER A 185 -11.01 9.79 -10.25
N GLY A 186 -11.86 10.69 -9.74
CA GLY A 186 -13.23 10.90 -10.22
C GLY A 186 -13.30 11.61 -11.56
N SER A 187 -12.40 12.58 -11.73
CA SER A 187 -12.45 13.59 -12.80
C SER A 187 -11.13 13.71 -13.57
N GLY A 188 -10.21 12.75 -13.40
CA GLY A 188 -8.85 12.86 -13.94
C GLY A 188 -7.90 13.70 -13.07
N PHE A 189 -8.27 14.04 -11.83
CA PHE A 189 -7.47 14.89 -10.94
C PHE A 189 -7.35 14.35 -9.51
N GLY A 190 -6.21 14.61 -8.88
CA GLY A 190 -5.92 14.31 -7.48
C GLY A 190 -4.98 13.13 -7.28
N GLY A 191 -4.55 12.98 -6.03
CA GLY A 191 -3.57 12.00 -5.59
C GLY A 191 -4.19 10.74 -5.01
N GLY A 192 -3.39 9.69 -4.91
CA GLY A 192 -3.81 8.40 -4.36
C GLY A 192 -3.60 8.36 -2.84
N VAL A 193 -2.34 8.45 -2.43
CA VAL A 193 -1.95 8.44 -1.01
C VAL A 193 -0.93 9.54 -0.71
N VAL A 194 -1.04 10.12 0.49
CA VAL A 194 -0.03 11.01 1.08
C VAL A 194 0.36 10.46 2.44
N LEU A 195 1.62 10.08 2.59
CA LEU A 195 2.22 9.62 3.85
C LEU A 195 3.15 10.71 4.36
N TYR A 196 2.90 11.22 5.56
CA TYR A 196 3.73 12.28 6.15
C TYR A 196 3.87 12.12 7.66
N GLY A 197 4.75 12.94 8.23
CA GLY A 197 5.06 12.97 9.64
C GLY A 197 6.49 12.50 9.95
N THR A 198 6.72 12.16 11.21
CA THR A 198 8.02 11.73 11.75
C THR A 198 8.14 10.21 11.91
N ALA A 199 7.04 9.46 11.97
CA ALA A 199 7.04 8.04 12.29
C ALA A 199 5.90 7.29 11.57
N ASN A 200 5.96 7.23 10.24
CA ASN A 200 4.95 6.54 9.44
C ASN A 200 5.48 5.20 8.92
N THR A 201 4.75 4.12 9.24
CA THR A 201 5.04 2.75 8.80
C THR A 201 3.82 2.09 8.15
N THR A 202 2.94 2.90 7.55
CA THR A 202 1.75 2.39 6.87
C THR A 202 2.15 1.41 5.76
N ALA A 203 1.48 0.26 5.71
CA ALA A 203 1.70 -0.76 4.71
C ALA A 203 0.58 -0.74 3.67
N PHE A 204 0.93 -0.87 2.40
CA PHE A 204 0.01 -1.06 1.29
C PHE A 204 0.29 -2.43 0.67
N VAL A 205 -0.73 -3.28 0.57
CA VAL A 205 -0.59 -4.65 0.09
C VAL A 205 -1.63 -4.91 -0.98
N ASP A 206 -1.23 -5.42 -2.15
CA ASP A 206 -2.16 -5.78 -3.23
C ASP A 206 -3.03 -4.57 -3.66
N CYS A 207 -2.46 -3.36 -3.61
CA CYS A 207 -3.17 -2.12 -3.92
C CYS A 207 -2.87 -1.65 -5.34
N GLU A 208 -3.87 -1.05 -6.00
CA GLU A 208 -3.73 -0.49 -7.34
C GLU A 208 -3.88 1.04 -7.34
N PHE A 209 -2.95 1.73 -7.99
CA PHE A 209 -2.94 3.19 -8.16
C PHE A 209 -3.00 3.51 -9.65
N HIS A 210 -4.13 4.03 -10.13
CA HIS A 210 -4.30 4.26 -11.56
C HIS A 210 -5.17 5.47 -11.92
N GLY A 211 -4.89 6.07 -13.09
CA GLY A 211 -5.68 7.20 -13.60
C GLY A 211 -5.67 8.42 -12.67
N LEU A 212 -4.59 8.61 -11.92
CA LEU A 212 -4.37 9.77 -11.05
C LEU A 212 -3.58 10.84 -11.81
N PHE A 213 -3.75 12.09 -11.38
CA PHE A 213 -2.98 13.23 -11.90
C PHE A 213 -2.12 13.84 -10.80
N ALA A 214 -0.83 13.57 -10.89
CA ALA A 214 0.18 13.79 -9.88
C ALA A 214 0.93 15.10 -10.17
N SER A 215 0.26 16.23 -9.96
CA SER A 215 0.80 17.55 -10.33
C SER A 215 1.71 18.19 -9.28
N GLY A 216 1.92 17.54 -8.13
CA GLY A 216 2.68 18.11 -7.01
C GLY A 216 2.03 19.31 -6.36
N VAL A 217 0.77 19.62 -6.70
CA VAL A 217 0.02 20.70 -6.04
C VAL A 217 -0.14 20.31 -4.58
N SER A 218 0.16 21.25 -3.69
CA SER A 218 0.02 21.00 -2.27
C SER A 218 -1.43 20.62 -1.93
N LEU A 219 -1.56 19.58 -1.13
CA LEU A 219 -2.82 19.23 -0.50
C LEU A 219 -3.33 20.46 0.26
N ARG A 220 -4.55 20.90 -0.01
CA ARG A 220 -5.26 21.93 0.77
C ARG A 220 -4.37 23.06 1.31
N THR A 221 -3.85 23.90 0.42
CA THR A 221 -3.02 25.08 0.77
C THR A 221 -3.71 26.06 1.72
N ASP A 222 -5.03 25.98 1.84
CA ASP A 222 -5.85 26.75 2.75
C ASP A 222 -5.90 26.19 4.19
N VAL A 223 -5.41 24.97 4.41
CA VAL A 223 -5.30 24.35 5.74
C VAL A 223 -3.87 24.41 6.25
N ALA A 224 -3.67 25.17 7.33
CA ALA A 224 -2.36 25.35 7.93
C ALA A 224 -1.74 24.01 8.36
N GLY A 225 -0.51 23.75 7.92
CA GLY A 225 0.24 22.52 8.24
C GLY A 225 0.02 21.35 7.28
N LEU A 226 -0.85 21.48 6.28
CA LEU A 226 -1.07 20.47 5.24
C LEU A 226 -0.50 20.86 3.87
N ASP A 227 0.39 21.86 3.81
CA ASP A 227 1.10 22.28 2.59
C ASP A 227 2.12 21.21 2.14
N VAL A 228 1.61 20.04 1.76
CA VAL A 228 2.36 18.84 1.41
C VAL A 228 2.06 18.45 -0.04
N PRO A 229 3.08 18.17 -0.87
CA PRO A 229 2.85 17.92 -2.29
C PRO A 229 2.05 16.64 -2.52
N ASN A 230 1.03 16.73 -3.38
CA ASN A 230 0.10 15.65 -3.68
C ASN A 230 0.42 15.02 -5.04
N TYR A 231 0.87 13.77 -5.01
CA TYR A 231 1.16 12.95 -6.18
C TYR A 231 0.29 11.68 -6.15
N ALA A 232 0.46 10.75 -7.10
CA ALA A 232 -0.23 9.46 -7.01
C ALA A 232 0.16 8.76 -5.70
N ILE A 233 1.45 8.81 -5.35
CA ILE A 233 1.98 8.37 -4.08
C ILE A 233 3.00 9.40 -3.57
N SER A 234 2.69 10.09 -2.47
CA SER A 234 3.60 10.99 -1.78
C SER A 234 4.12 10.38 -0.48
N ILE A 235 5.43 10.34 -0.28
CA ILE A 235 6.11 9.85 0.93
C ILE A 235 7.00 10.96 1.47
N LEU A 236 6.53 11.65 2.50
CA LEU A 236 7.10 12.91 2.94
C LEU A 236 7.74 12.75 4.30
N GLY A 237 8.95 12.19 4.28
CA GLY A 237 9.77 11.94 5.46
C GLY A 237 10.46 13.20 5.97
N GLY A 238 10.33 13.42 7.28
CA GLY A 238 11.17 14.34 8.05
C GLY A 238 12.23 13.58 8.88
N VAL A 239 12.56 14.14 10.04
CA VAL A 239 13.43 13.48 11.03
C VAL A 239 12.62 12.41 11.77
N GLY A 240 12.92 11.13 11.54
CA GLY A 240 12.34 10.00 12.29
C GLY A 240 12.21 8.70 11.49
N VAL A 241 11.28 7.82 11.88
CA VAL A 241 11.08 6.47 11.32
C VAL A 241 10.03 6.50 10.21
N MET A 242 10.40 7.01 9.03
CA MET A 242 9.56 6.99 7.83
C MET A 242 9.85 5.74 7.00
N ASN A 243 9.13 4.64 7.28
CA ASN A 243 9.35 3.31 6.69
C ASN A 243 8.05 2.67 6.18
N PRO A 244 7.32 3.31 5.25
CA PRO A 244 6.16 2.68 4.63
C PRO A 244 6.56 1.48 3.77
N THR A 245 5.63 0.55 3.58
CA THR A 245 5.86 -0.64 2.75
C THR A 245 4.81 -0.76 1.67
N PHE A 246 5.21 -1.18 0.48
CA PHE A 246 4.35 -1.43 -0.67
C PHE A 246 4.65 -2.83 -1.19
N SER A 247 3.69 -3.73 -1.07
CA SER A 247 3.85 -5.14 -1.44
C SER A 247 2.81 -5.54 -2.48
N ALA A 248 3.26 -6.10 -3.60
CA ALA A 248 2.39 -6.47 -4.72
C ALA A 248 1.51 -5.34 -5.27
N CYS A 249 1.91 -4.07 -5.07
CA CYS A 249 1.15 -2.94 -5.57
C CYS A 249 1.38 -2.72 -7.07
N VAL A 250 0.35 -2.24 -7.76
CA VAL A 250 0.40 -1.84 -9.17
C VAL A 250 0.22 -0.33 -9.27
N VAL A 251 1.15 0.35 -9.93
CA VAL A 251 1.10 1.79 -10.18
C VAL A 251 1.13 2.00 -11.69
N ARG A 252 -0.01 2.38 -12.28
CA ARG A 252 -0.13 2.46 -13.74
C ARG A 252 -1.00 3.58 -14.28
N ASP A 253 -0.78 3.96 -15.53
CA ASP A 253 -1.64 4.90 -16.25
C ASP A 253 -1.84 6.23 -15.50
N ASN A 254 -0.84 6.66 -14.74
CA ASN A 254 -0.86 7.93 -14.03
C ASN A 254 -0.07 8.98 -14.82
N ILE A 255 -0.47 10.24 -14.69
CA ILE A 255 0.15 11.37 -15.38
C ILE A 255 0.57 12.42 -14.35
N GLY A 256 1.75 13.01 -14.46
CA GLY A 256 2.19 14.02 -13.49
C GLY A 256 3.52 14.68 -13.79
N GLU A 257 4.03 15.43 -12.81
CA GLU A 257 5.45 15.82 -12.76
C GLU A 257 6.29 14.64 -12.26
N SER A 258 5.85 13.99 -11.19
CA SER A 258 6.36 12.71 -10.69
C SER A 258 5.16 11.85 -10.33
N ILE A 259 5.28 10.52 -10.34
CA ILE A 259 4.15 9.64 -10.00
C ILE A 259 4.26 9.23 -8.54
N ILE A 260 5.44 8.74 -8.20
CA ILE A 260 5.85 8.44 -6.83
C ILE A 260 6.85 9.52 -6.44
N TYR A 261 6.59 10.21 -5.35
CA TYR A 261 7.44 11.28 -4.87
C TYR A 261 7.81 11.03 -3.41
N GLN A 262 9.10 10.93 -3.13
CA GLN A 262 9.62 10.65 -1.80
C GLN A 262 10.62 11.71 -1.38
N THR A 263 10.47 12.24 -0.16
CA THR A 263 11.48 13.07 0.50
C THR A 263 11.96 12.34 1.75
N GLY A 264 13.22 11.90 1.81
CA GLY A 264 13.74 11.16 2.97
C GLY A 264 13.11 9.76 3.17
N GLY A 265 13.32 9.16 4.35
CA GLY A 265 12.77 7.84 4.71
C GLY A 265 13.49 6.62 4.09
N THR A 266 13.16 5.42 4.60
CA THR A 266 13.72 4.13 4.17
C THR A 266 12.64 3.07 3.91
N GLY A 267 11.56 3.49 3.26
CA GLY A 267 10.46 2.59 2.87
C GLY A 267 10.89 1.47 1.91
N SER A 268 10.02 0.49 1.71
CA SER A 268 10.32 -0.67 0.85
C SER A 268 9.19 -1.00 -0.13
N TRP A 269 9.59 -1.52 -1.29
CA TRP A 269 8.72 -1.93 -2.38
C TRP A 269 9.05 -3.36 -2.78
N THR A 270 8.08 -4.26 -2.76
CA THR A 270 8.29 -5.69 -3.03
C THR A 270 7.25 -6.25 -4.00
N GLY A 271 7.69 -6.93 -5.06
CA GLY A 271 6.80 -7.78 -5.88
C GLY A 271 5.71 -7.05 -6.67
N GLY A 272 5.88 -5.75 -6.96
CA GLY A 272 4.90 -4.91 -7.64
C GLY A 272 5.28 -4.51 -9.07
N VAL A 273 4.44 -3.68 -9.69
CA VAL A 273 4.63 -3.17 -11.06
C VAL A 273 4.41 -1.66 -11.11
N VAL A 274 5.34 -0.94 -11.71
CA VAL A 274 5.21 0.49 -12.05
C VAL A 274 5.28 0.59 -13.57
N ARG A 275 4.14 0.84 -14.23
CA ARG A 275 4.07 0.79 -15.70
C ARG A 275 3.21 1.85 -16.34
N ASP A 276 3.49 2.17 -17.60
CA ASP A 276 2.63 3.03 -18.42
C ASP A 276 2.33 4.40 -17.77
N ASN A 277 3.23 4.90 -16.90
CA ASN A 277 3.06 6.21 -16.29
C ASN A 277 3.80 7.28 -17.08
N GLN A 278 3.29 8.51 -17.04
CA GLN A 278 3.82 9.66 -17.80
C GLN A 278 4.19 10.80 -16.86
N SER A 279 5.49 11.06 -16.72
CA SER A 279 6.08 12.09 -15.87
C SER A 279 7.00 13.01 -16.68
N GLU A 280 6.50 13.50 -17.81
CA GLU A 280 7.28 14.26 -18.81
C GLU A 280 7.53 15.73 -18.43
N THR A 281 6.94 16.22 -17.34
CA THR A 281 7.06 17.63 -16.98
C THR A 281 8.17 17.86 -15.94
N ASN A 282 8.83 19.03 -16.01
CA ASN A 282 9.75 19.54 -14.98
C ASN A 282 10.96 18.68 -14.59
N PHE A 283 11.53 17.91 -15.52
CA PHE A 283 12.80 17.21 -15.25
C PHE A 283 12.75 16.32 -13.98
N ALA A 284 11.69 15.53 -13.85
CA ALA A 284 11.49 14.59 -12.77
C ALA A 284 11.43 13.13 -13.30
N GLY A 285 11.60 12.17 -12.40
CA GLY A 285 11.45 10.75 -12.72
C GLY A 285 10.00 10.29 -12.58
N ALA A 286 9.67 9.12 -13.11
CA ALA A 286 8.40 8.46 -12.75
C ALA A 286 8.37 8.22 -11.23
N ILE A 287 9.54 7.94 -10.66
CA ILE A 287 9.82 7.96 -9.24
C ILE A 287 10.85 9.04 -8.96
N THR A 288 10.51 10.00 -8.11
CA THR A 288 11.43 11.03 -7.64
C THR A 288 11.74 10.80 -6.16
N ILE A 289 13.02 10.71 -5.82
CA ILE A 289 13.52 10.48 -4.48
C ILE A 289 14.49 11.60 -4.11
N LEU A 290 14.09 12.45 -3.17
CA LEU A 290 14.89 13.56 -2.65
C LEU A 290 15.37 13.22 -1.24
N GLY A 291 16.59 12.72 -1.13
CA GLY A 291 17.11 12.13 0.09
C GLY A 291 16.42 10.82 0.47
N GLY A 292 16.92 10.18 1.53
CA GLY A 292 16.45 8.84 1.93
C GLY A 292 17.08 7.72 1.11
N ALA A 293 16.69 6.49 1.42
CA ALA A 293 17.24 5.29 0.80
C ALA A 293 16.21 4.14 0.80
N PRO A 294 15.14 4.25 -0.02
CA PRO A 294 14.18 3.17 -0.15
C PRO A 294 14.82 1.93 -0.81
N ALA A 295 14.21 0.78 -0.58
CA ALA A 295 14.60 -0.49 -1.20
C ALA A 295 13.51 -1.02 -2.11
N PHE A 296 13.87 -1.39 -3.33
CA PHE A 296 12.99 -2.03 -4.30
C PHE A 296 13.48 -3.45 -4.52
N SER A 297 12.58 -4.43 -4.36
CA SER A 297 12.88 -5.84 -4.56
C SER A 297 11.83 -6.48 -5.46
N ARG A 298 12.26 -7.11 -6.56
CA ARG A 298 11.34 -7.79 -7.51
C ARG A 298 10.24 -6.87 -8.02
N VAL A 299 10.56 -5.60 -8.24
CA VAL A 299 9.65 -4.62 -8.84
C VAL A 299 9.94 -4.53 -10.33
N ARG A 300 8.89 -4.54 -11.14
CA ARG A 300 8.99 -4.31 -12.59
C ARG A 300 8.63 -2.87 -12.92
N PHE A 301 9.54 -2.19 -13.60
CA PHE A 301 9.37 -0.86 -14.18
C PHE A 301 9.29 -0.99 -15.69
N ASP A 302 8.13 -0.71 -16.26
CA ASP A 302 7.82 -1.02 -17.66
C ASP A 302 7.17 0.15 -18.39
N SER A 303 7.72 0.54 -19.54
CA SER A 303 7.06 1.49 -20.44
C SER A 303 6.68 2.83 -19.79
N ASN A 304 7.45 3.26 -18.77
CA ASN A 304 7.26 4.59 -18.18
C ASN A 304 7.95 5.65 -19.03
N VAL A 305 7.34 6.83 -19.11
CA VAL A 305 7.92 8.01 -19.77
C VAL A 305 8.23 9.07 -18.72
N SER A 306 9.43 9.63 -18.72
CA SER A 306 9.85 10.59 -17.69
C SER A 306 10.80 11.69 -18.20
N GLY A 307 10.98 12.75 -17.41
CA GLY A 307 11.98 13.78 -17.68
C GLY A 307 13.41 13.28 -17.39
N TYR A 308 13.65 12.72 -16.21
CA TYR A 308 14.95 12.25 -15.72
C TYR A 308 14.86 10.86 -15.12
N GLY A 309 15.48 9.86 -15.74
CA GLY A 309 15.44 8.50 -15.20
C GLY A 309 14.03 7.91 -15.19
N THR A 310 13.89 6.59 -15.24
CA THR A 310 12.69 6.01 -14.63
C THR A 310 12.64 6.40 -13.14
N VAL A 311 13.81 6.38 -12.51
CA VAL A 311 14.04 6.90 -11.17
C VAL A 311 14.94 8.14 -11.23
N PHE A 312 14.48 9.25 -10.67
CA PHE A 312 15.29 10.40 -10.34
C PHE A 312 15.68 10.34 -8.86
N PHE A 313 16.98 10.37 -8.57
CA PHE A 313 17.51 10.36 -7.20
C PHE A 313 18.39 11.57 -6.93
N ASN A 314 18.05 12.35 -5.92
CA ASN A 314 18.93 13.35 -5.35
C ASN A 314 19.45 12.84 -4.00
N GLY A 315 20.73 12.48 -3.94
CA GLY A 315 21.35 11.89 -2.75
C GLY A 315 21.71 12.86 -1.63
N LEU A 316 21.41 14.15 -1.79
CA LEU A 316 21.62 15.13 -0.72
C LEU A 316 20.82 14.72 0.53
N GLY A 317 21.50 14.54 1.65
CA GLY A 317 20.89 14.09 2.92
C GLY A 317 20.65 12.58 3.02
N ALA A 318 20.92 11.79 1.98
CA ALA A 318 20.95 10.33 2.07
C ALA A 318 22.23 9.84 2.77
N SER A 319 22.11 8.77 3.56
CA SER A 319 23.23 8.15 4.27
C SER A 319 24.20 7.46 3.31
N ASP A 320 25.51 7.63 3.52
CA ASP A 320 26.54 6.91 2.76
C ASP A 320 26.53 5.40 3.04
N LEU A 321 25.97 4.98 4.18
CA LEU A 321 25.94 3.60 4.63
C LEU A 321 24.74 2.82 4.07
N VAL A 322 23.64 3.50 3.78
CA VAL A 322 22.39 2.90 3.33
C VAL A 322 22.07 3.43 1.93
N PRO A 323 22.47 2.71 0.87
CA PRO A 323 22.20 3.15 -0.49
C PRO A 323 20.73 2.93 -0.87
N LEU A 324 20.22 3.74 -1.79
CA LEU A 324 19.06 3.39 -2.61
C LEU A 324 19.33 2.05 -3.29
N ARG A 325 18.41 1.09 -3.13
CA ARG A 325 18.67 -0.30 -3.54
C ARG A 325 17.62 -0.83 -4.51
N PHE A 326 18.10 -1.51 -5.55
CA PHE A 326 17.31 -2.31 -6.47
C PHE A 326 17.82 -3.75 -6.45
N GLU A 327 16.97 -4.69 -6.07
CA GLU A 327 17.28 -6.12 -6.00
C GLU A 327 16.32 -6.91 -6.89
N HIS A 328 16.82 -7.62 -7.90
CA HIS A 328 16.01 -8.43 -8.82
C HIS A 328 14.87 -7.64 -9.48
N CYS A 329 15.07 -6.34 -9.69
CA CYS A 329 14.11 -5.49 -10.39
C CYS A 329 14.27 -5.63 -11.90
N GLU A 330 13.20 -5.35 -12.64
CA GLU A 330 13.21 -5.30 -14.10
C GLU A 330 12.98 -3.86 -14.56
N PHE A 331 13.83 -3.34 -15.42
CA PHE A 331 13.64 -2.07 -16.11
C PHE A 331 13.55 -2.32 -17.60
N ILE A 332 12.35 -2.20 -18.15
CA ILE A 332 12.02 -2.61 -19.50
C ILE A 332 11.34 -1.46 -20.24
N ASP A 333 11.83 -1.14 -21.44
CA ASP A 333 11.16 -0.22 -22.37
C ASP A 333 10.83 1.17 -21.78
N ASN A 334 11.52 1.61 -20.72
CA ASN A 334 11.31 2.94 -20.16
C ASN A 334 12.03 4.00 -20.99
N THR A 335 11.47 5.20 -21.07
CA THR A 335 12.00 6.27 -21.93
C THR A 335 12.06 7.61 -21.22
N THR A 336 13.16 8.33 -21.39
CA THR A 336 13.23 9.76 -21.06
C THR A 336 12.91 10.61 -22.29
N ILE A 337 12.36 11.81 -22.10
CA ILE A 337 11.87 12.71 -23.19
C ILE A 337 12.87 12.90 -24.32
N ASP A 338 14.15 13.00 -24.02
CA ASP A 338 15.22 13.23 -24.98
C ASP A 338 16.19 12.05 -25.13
N GLY A 339 15.94 10.95 -24.41
CA GLY A 339 16.81 9.77 -24.36
C GLY A 339 18.16 9.96 -23.65
N GLN A 340 18.44 11.12 -23.04
CA GLN A 340 19.79 11.45 -22.54
C GLN A 340 19.97 11.28 -21.04
N TYR A 341 18.88 11.28 -20.26
CA TYR A 341 18.95 11.35 -18.80
C TYR A 341 18.78 9.99 -18.12
N GLY A 342 19.37 8.93 -18.67
CA GLY A 342 19.27 7.60 -18.08
C GLY A 342 17.92 6.94 -18.30
N GLY A 343 17.85 5.86 -19.09
CA GLY A 343 16.60 5.11 -19.22
C GLY A 343 16.12 4.49 -17.89
N VAL A 344 17.05 4.20 -16.97
CA VAL A 344 16.80 3.59 -15.66
C VAL A 344 16.89 4.60 -14.53
N LEU A 345 18.04 5.28 -14.41
CA LEU A 345 18.35 6.13 -13.26
C LEU A 345 19.09 7.40 -13.69
N TYR A 346 18.62 8.53 -13.16
CA TYR A 346 19.37 9.78 -13.10
C TYR A 346 19.64 10.12 -11.64
N ALA A 347 20.90 10.11 -11.21
CA ALA A 347 21.28 10.31 -9.81
C ALA A 347 22.27 11.47 -9.63
N ILE A 348 21.91 12.46 -8.82
CA ILE A 348 22.76 13.63 -8.53
C ILE A 348 23.05 13.77 -7.05
N ASP A 349 24.22 14.34 -6.74
CA ASP A 349 24.61 14.77 -5.40
C ASP A 349 25.74 15.78 -5.48
N GLU A 350 25.54 16.96 -4.91
CA GLU A 350 26.54 18.03 -4.86
C GLU A 350 27.79 17.64 -4.06
N SER A 351 27.69 16.62 -3.19
CA SER A 351 28.83 16.02 -2.47
C SER A 351 29.46 14.81 -3.18
N GLY A 352 29.01 14.51 -4.41
CA GLY A 352 29.25 13.23 -5.09
C GLY A 352 30.69 12.94 -5.55
N GLU A 353 31.56 13.95 -5.68
CA GLU A 353 32.94 13.72 -6.13
C GLU A 353 33.80 13.08 -5.02
N GLY A 354 34.22 11.83 -5.24
CA GLY A 354 35.09 11.08 -4.33
C GLY A 354 34.36 10.39 -3.17
N THR A 355 33.03 10.42 -3.14
CA THR A 355 32.22 9.71 -2.15
C THR A 355 31.78 8.33 -2.66
N PRO A 356 31.56 7.35 -1.77
CA PRO A 356 31.04 6.04 -2.18
C PRO A 356 29.68 6.18 -2.86
N PRO A 357 29.40 5.41 -3.93
CA PRO A 357 28.09 5.46 -4.57
C PRO A 357 26.96 5.18 -3.58
N LYS A 358 25.91 5.99 -3.65
CA LYS A 358 24.69 5.90 -2.82
C LYS A 358 23.58 5.08 -3.47
N VAL A 359 23.88 4.39 -4.57
CA VAL A 359 22.93 3.56 -5.30
C VAL A 359 23.52 2.18 -5.51
N MET A 360 22.68 1.15 -5.36
CA MET A 360 23.05 -0.25 -5.55
C MET A 360 22.07 -0.99 -6.44
N PHE A 361 22.61 -1.75 -7.39
CA PHE A 361 21.86 -2.70 -8.22
C PHE A 361 22.37 -4.13 -7.95
N ASP A 362 21.46 -5.06 -7.72
CA ASP A 362 21.76 -6.46 -7.46
C ASP A 362 20.83 -7.38 -8.25
N GLY A 363 21.38 -8.03 -9.28
CA GLY A 363 20.63 -9.01 -10.09
C GLY A 363 19.47 -8.40 -10.88
N CYS A 364 19.57 -7.13 -11.26
CA CYS A 364 18.52 -6.45 -12.01
C CYS A 364 18.60 -6.77 -13.51
N ARG A 365 17.43 -6.82 -14.15
CA ARG A 365 17.30 -6.86 -15.61
C ARG A 365 17.12 -5.45 -16.16
N ILE A 366 17.93 -5.07 -17.14
CA ILE A 366 17.86 -3.77 -17.81
C ILE A 366 17.85 -4.01 -19.32
N ASP A 367 16.76 -3.62 -19.99
CA ASP A 367 16.54 -3.96 -21.40
C ASP A 367 15.65 -2.92 -22.11
N ARG A 368 16.05 -2.48 -23.29
CA ARG A 368 15.28 -1.58 -24.18
C ARG A 368 14.95 -0.19 -23.60
N ASN A 369 15.62 0.24 -22.54
CA ASN A 369 15.42 1.59 -22.02
C ASN A 369 16.09 2.63 -22.94
N ASN A 370 15.42 3.76 -23.16
CA ASN A 370 15.80 4.78 -24.14
C ASN A 370 16.07 4.23 -25.56
N GLY A 371 15.46 3.08 -25.91
CA GLY A 371 15.67 2.41 -27.19
C GLY A 371 16.98 1.65 -27.33
N TYR A 372 17.80 1.55 -26.28
CA TYR A 372 19.04 0.78 -26.30
C TYR A 372 18.78 -0.72 -26.15
N PRO A 373 19.30 -1.60 -27.02
CA PRO A 373 19.16 -3.04 -26.83
C PRO A 373 20.01 -3.50 -25.63
N GLY A 374 19.38 -4.12 -24.64
CA GLY A 374 20.05 -4.56 -23.40
C GLY A 374 20.53 -3.42 -22.51
N PHE A 375 21.52 -3.71 -21.66
CA PHE A 375 22.11 -2.73 -20.73
C PHE A 375 23.09 -1.81 -21.45
N SER A 376 22.85 -0.50 -21.34
CA SER A 376 23.77 0.56 -21.74
C SER A 376 24.31 1.30 -20.51
N GLN A 377 25.55 1.77 -20.55
CA GLN A 377 26.07 2.66 -19.51
C GLN A 377 25.26 3.98 -19.46
N GLU A 378 24.65 4.36 -20.58
CA GLU A 378 23.78 5.53 -20.66
C GLU A 378 22.43 5.34 -19.97
N ASP A 379 22.06 4.11 -19.55
CA ASP A 379 20.85 3.86 -18.77
C ASP A 379 20.95 4.40 -17.34
N ILE A 380 22.18 4.55 -16.84
CA ILE A 380 22.47 4.99 -15.47
C ILE A 380 23.41 6.20 -15.53
N VAL A 381 22.85 7.37 -15.31
CA VAL A 381 23.60 8.63 -15.31
C VAL A 381 23.77 9.11 -13.88
N THR A 382 25.02 9.36 -13.47
CA THR A 382 25.31 9.78 -12.11
C THR A 382 26.61 10.56 -11.97
N THR A 383 26.65 11.44 -10.96
CA THR A 383 27.84 12.23 -10.59
C THR A 383 28.80 11.52 -9.63
N TYR A 384 28.46 10.32 -9.12
CA TYR A 384 29.30 9.56 -8.17
C TYR A 384 30.48 8.85 -8.84
N SER A 385 31.54 8.54 -8.06
CA SER A 385 32.66 7.71 -8.51
C SER A 385 33.07 6.67 -7.45
N PRO A 386 32.96 5.36 -7.72
CA PRO A 386 32.34 4.75 -8.91
C PRO A 386 30.84 5.08 -9.01
N ASN A 387 30.26 4.96 -10.22
CA ASN A 387 28.90 5.40 -10.53
C ASN A 387 27.83 4.75 -9.62
N TYR A 388 27.91 3.44 -9.40
CA TYR A 388 26.97 2.70 -8.56
C TYR A 388 27.65 1.46 -7.95
N ARG A 389 27.05 0.91 -6.89
CA ARG A 389 27.45 -0.37 -6.30
C ARG A 389 26.77 -1.51 -7.06
N GLN A 390 27.53 -2.54 -7.37
CA GLN A 390 27.02 -3.74 -8.01
C GLN A 390 27.12 -4.93 -7.05
N GLY A 391 25.98 -5.60 -6.83
CA GLY A 391 25.93 -6.92 -6.19
C GLY A 391 26.20 -8.03 -7.21
N ARG A 392 25.19 -8.83 -7.52
CA ARG A 392 25.18 -9.80 -8.62
C ARG A 392 25.20 -9.09 -9.98
N ARG A 393 25.50 -9.85 -11.03
CA ARG A 393 25.58 -9.33 -12.40
C ARG A 393 24.20 -8.84 -12.85
N ASN A 394 24.12 -7.57 -13.29
CA ASN A 394 22.94 -7.05 -13.99
C ASN A 394 23.02 -7.53 -15.45
N ALA A 395 21.90 -7.96 -16.02
CA ALA A 395 21.89 -8.60 -17.35
C ALA A 395 20.73 -8.11 -18.21
N SER A 396 20.87 -8.22 -19.54
CA SER A 396 19.77 -7.96 -20.49
C SER A 396 18.74 -9.10 -20.52
N VAL A 397 19.17 -10.30 -20.14
CA VAL A 397 18.36 -11.53 -20.06
C VAL A 397 18.66 -12.18 -18.72
N PHE A 398 17.63 -12.57 -17.96
CA PHE A 398 17.82 -13.54 -16.89
C PHE A 398 18.16 -14.88 -17.56
N ASP A 399 19.44 -15.11 -17.84
CA ASP A 399 19.95 -16.46 -18.15
C ASP A 399 20.04 -17.33 -16.89
N GLU A 400 19.55 -16.82 -15.77
CA GLU A 400 19.20 -17.61 -14.61
C GLU A 400 17.67 -17.73 -14.55
N GLU A 401 17.14 -18.73 -15.24
CA GLU A 401 16.49 -19.78 -14.45
C GLU A 401 17.54 -20.23 -13.41
N LEU A 402 17.66 -19.46 -12.32
CA LEU A 402 17.74 -20.11 -11.02
C LEU A 402 16.42 -20.84 -10.97
N GLY A 403 16.41 -22.04 -11.58
CA GLY A 403 15.42 -23.03 -11.26
C GLY A 403 15.35 -22.96 -9.76
N CYS A 404 14.20 -22.58 -9.25
CA CYS A 404 13.90 -22.83 -7.87
C CYS A 404 13.89 -24.36 -7.78
N GLN A 405 15.08 -24.97 -7.71
CA GLN A 405 15.25 -26.05 -6.77
C GLN A 405 14.76 -25.43 -5.49
N LYS A 406 13.53 -25.81 -5.14
CA LYS A 406 12.99 -25.66 -3.81
C LYS A 406 13.91 -26.45 -2.88
N SER A 407 15.15 -26.01 -2.66
CA SER A 407 16.03 -26.63 -1.69
C SER A 407 15.76 -25.93 -0.37
N GLY A 408 14.60 -26.27 0.20
CA GLY A 408 14.49 -26.34 1.65
C GLY A 408 15.49 -27.34 2.24
N ASP A 409 16.15 -28.12 1.38
CA ASP A 409 17.33 -28.96 1.62
C ASP A 409 18.57 -28.07 1.78
N LEU A 410 18.79 -27.59 3.00
CA LEU A 410 19.91 -26.76 3.40
C LEU A 410 21.16 -27.59 3.70
N ASP A 411 21.01 -28.89 3.95
CA ASP A 411 22.13 -29.81 4.20
C ASP A 411 22.64 -30.52 2.93
N GLY A 412 21.90 -30.41 1.82
CA GLY A 412 22.27 -30.92 0.49
C GLY A 412 22.04 -32.42 0.31
N ASN A 413 21.17 -33.04 1.12
CA ASN A 413 20.91 -34.48 1.10
C ASN A 413 19.80 -34.93 0.12
N GLY A 414 19.12 -33.98 -0.53
CA GLY A 414 18.04 -34.19 -1.49
C GLY A 414 16.64 -34.35 -0.87
N VAL A 415 16.49 -34.15 0.44
CA VAL A 415 15.24 -34.26 1.21
C VAL A 415 15.06 -32.99 2.03
N VAL A 416 13.83 -32.46 2.12
CA VAL A 416 13.50 -31.33 3.01
C VAL A 416 12.91 -31.89 4.30
N ASP A 417 13.69 -31.89 5.38
CA ASP A 417 13.26 -32.45 6.66
C ASP A 417 13.72 -31.64 7.89
N GLY A 418 13.69 -32.27 9.08
CA GLY A 418 14.06 -31.61 10.33
C GLY A 418 15.53 -31.20 10.42
N ALA A 419 16.43 -31.81 9.63
CA ALA A 419 17.84 -31.44 9.58
C ALA A 419 18.03 -30.05 8.98
N ASP A 420 17.28 -29.73 7.93
CA ASP A 420 17.30 -28.41 7.30
C ASP A 420 16.74 -27.33 8.22
N LEU A 421 15.64 -27.64 8.90
CA LEU A 421 15.08 -26.75 9.92
C LEU A 421 16.09 -26.51 11.05
N GLY A 422 16.88 -27.53 11.41
CA GLY A 422 17.98 -27.41 12.37
C GLY A 422 19.10 -26.48 11.90
N ILE A 423 19.48 -26.55 10.62
CA ILE A 423 20.45 -25.60 10.02
C ILE A 423 19.89 -24.18 10.06
N LEU A 424 18.61 -24.01 9.74
CA LEU A 424 17.96 -22.70 9.76
C LEU A 424 17.97 -22.10 11.17
N PHE A 425 17.69 -22.88 12.22
CA PHE A 425 17.82 -22.44 13.61
C PHE A 425 19.27 -22.15 14.04
N THR A 426 20.23 -22.88 13.49
CA THR A 426 21.66 -22.66 13.76
C THR A 426 22.14 -21.34 13.14
N ILE A 427 21.66 -21.01 11.93
CA ILE A 427 21.94 -19.74 11.23
C ILE A 427 21.23 -18.57 11.91
N TRP A 428 20.00 -18.77 12.41
CA TRP A 428 19.26 -17.73 13.12
C TRP A 428 19.94 -17.31 14.44
N GLY A 429 20.74 -18.21 15.02
CA GLY A 429 21.49 -17.96 16.24
C GLY A 429 20.60 -17.96 17.48
N THR A 430 21.16 -18.36 18.62
CA THR A 430 20.50 -18.19 19.92
C THR A 430 20.66 -16.75 20.38
N THR A 431 19.57 -16.10 20.76
CA THR A 431 19.63 -14.78 21.41
C THR A 431 20.54 -14.85 22.63
N GLY A 432 21.72 -14.26 22.53
CA GLY A 432 22.57 -13.97 23.67
C GLY A 432 24.02 -14.44 23.61
N GLN A 433 24.74 -14.26 22.51
CA GLN A 433 26.16 -13.83 22.52
C GLN A 433 26.50 -13.13 21.20
N ILE A 434 26.69 -11.80 21.28
CA ILE A 434 27.25 -10.95 20.22
C ILE A 434 28.77 -10.89 20.47
N PRO A 435 29.64 -11.15 19.47
CA PRO A 435 30.97 -10.56 19.43
C PRO A 435 30.90 -9.07 19.09
#